data_AF-A0A535DDS8-F1
#
_entry.id   AF-A0A535DDS8-F1
#
_cell.length_a   1.000
_cell.length_b   1.000
_cell.length_c   1.000
_cell.angle_alpha   90.00
_cell.angle_beta   90.00
_cell.angle_gamma   90.00
#
_symmetry.space_group_name_H-M   'P 1'
#
loop_
_entity.id
_entity.type
_entity.pdbx_description
1 polymer ?
#
loop_
_entity_poly.entity_id
_entity_poly.type
_entity_poly.pdbx_seq_one_letter_code
_entity_poly.pdbx_strand_id
1 'polypeptide(L)'
;GFIIAAPVVIQQIWWFVSPGLHRNERKLTLPLIVATIFFFGLGVAAALYALPLYIRVLNSFAPTNVTYLADVAQLVGFILLMVIGFGVVFELPVVLVVLGLLGIVRSRWLYKNRIWWFVGLALVANFLTPGVDPLTPLLMFVPLYIFFEMSALILKLSGR
;
A
#
# COMPACT_ATOMS: atom_id res chain seq x y z
N GLY A 1 -8.84 -17.02 2.20
CA GLY A 1 -9.95 -16.55 1.35
C GLY A 1 -9.51 -15.41 0.45
N PHE A 2 -9.49 -14.18 0.96
CA PHE A 2 -9.24 -12.95 0.19
C PHE A 2 -7.92 -12.95 -0.61
N ILE A 3 -6.80 -13.32 0.01
CA ILE A 3 -5.47 -13.36 -0.64
C ILE A 3 -5.46 -14.30 -1.86
N ILE A 4 -6.12 -15.46 -1.74
CA ILE A 4 -6.20 -16.46 -2.83
C ILE A 4 -7.14 -15.97 -3.93
N ALA A 5 -8.18 -15.20 -3.58
CA ALA A 5 -9.08 -14.57 -4.54
C ALA A 5 -8.49 -13.31 -5.19
N ALA A 6 -7.45 -12.71 -4.61
CA ALA A 6 -6.88 -11.45 -5.07
C ALA A 6 -6.49 -11.45 -6.56
N PRO A 7 -5.83 -12.49 -7.13
CA PRO A 7 -5.53 -12.52 -8.56
C PRO A 7 -6.77 -12.43 -9.45
N VAL A 8 -7.86 -13.11 -9.07
CA VAL A 8 -9.13 -13.08 -9.80
C VAL A 8 -9.78 -11.71 -9.68
N VAL A 9 -9.83 -11.13 -8.47
CA VAL A 9 -10.39 -9.80 -8.23
C VAL A 9 -9.61 -8.72 -9.00
N ILE A 10 -8.28 -8.79 -8.96
CA ILE A 10 -7.38 -7.90 -9.70
C ILE A 10 -7.66 -7.99 -11.20
N GLN A 11 -7.80 -9.20 -11.74
CA GLN A 11 -8.09 -9.40 -13.16
C GLN A 11 -9.46 -8.80 -13.56
N GLN A 12 -10.48 -8.94 -12.71
CA GLN A 12 -11.80 -8.34 -12.94
C GLN A 12 -11.75 -6.80 -12.93
N ILE A 13 -11.04 -6.21 -11.96
CA ILE A 13 -10.81 -4.77 -11.91
C ILE A 13 -10.12 -4.29 -13.20
N TRP A 14 -9.12 -5.03 -13.67
CA TRP A 14 -8.39 -4.69 -14.89
C TRP A 14 -9.24 -4.79 -16.16
N TRP A 15 -10.18 -5.73 -16.24
CA TRP A 15 -11.17 -5.77 -17.33
C TRP A 15 -12.09 -4.56 -17.33
N PHE A 16 -12.40 -3.99 -16.16
CA PHE A 16 -13.15 -2.75 -16.06
C PHE A 16 -12.33 -1.51 -16.43
N VAL A 17 -11.04 -1.46 -16.05
CA VAL A 17 -10.15 -0.30 -16.29
C VAL A 17 -9.62 -0.26 -17.74
N SER A 18 -9.24 -1.42 -18.31
CA SER A 18 -8.57 -1.50 -19.62
C SER A 18 -9.33 -0.86 -20.79
N PRO A 19 -10.68 -0.87 -20.86
CA PRO A 19 -11.42 -0.15 -21.89
C PRO A 19 -11.17 1.35 -21.90
N GLY A 20 -10.90 1.97 -20.73
CA GLY A 20 -10.63 3.40 -20.56
C GLY A 20 -9.21 3.82 -20.99
N LEU A 21 -8.30 2.88 -21.19
CA LEU A 21 -6.95 3.16 -21.69
C LEU A 21 -6.95 3.43 -23.20
N HIS A 22 -6.08 4.35 -23.63
CA HIS A 22 -5.87 4.63 -25.05
C HIS A 22 -5.40 3.39 -25.82
N ARG A 23 -5.70 3.31 -27.12
CA ARG A 23 -5.38 2.14 -27.97
C ARG A 23 -3.91 1.71 -27.89
N ASN A 24 -2.98 2.67 -27.79
CA ASN A 24 -1.55 2.40 -27.69
C ASN A 24 -1.12 1.95 -26.28
N GLU A 25 -1.91 2.26 -25.25
CA GLU A 25 -1.62 1.97 -23.84
C GLU A 25 -2.24 0.66 -23.37
N ARG A 26 -3.18 0.09 -24.13
CA ARG A 26 -3.73 -1.26 -23.85
C ARG A 26 -2.67 -2.36 -23.80
N LYS A 27 -1.50 -2.14 -24.43
CA LYS A 27 -0.35 -3.04 -24.32
C LYS A 27 0.27 -3.04 -22.91
N LEU A 28 0.07 -1.97 -22.14
CA LEU A 28 0.53 -1.84 -20.75
C LEU A 28 -0.40 -2.56 -19.76
N THR A 29 -1.59 -3.02 -20.17
CA THR A 29 -2.51 -3.74 -19.29
C THR A 29 -1.86 -4.98 -18.66
N LEU A 30 -1.16 -5.80 -19.45
CA LEU A 30 -0.50 -7.01 -18.95
C LEU A 30 0.62 -6.71 -17.93
N PRO A 31 1.63 -5.85 -18.22
CA PRO A 31 2.65 -5.53 -17.23
C PRO A 31 2.07 -4.84 -15.99
N LEU A 32 0.98 -4.09 -16.11
CA LEU A 32 0.33 -3.47 -14.96
C LEU A 32 -0.43 -4.49 -14.09
N ILE A 33 -1.08 -5.50 -14.67
CA ILE A 33 -1.66 -6.63 -13.90
C ILE A 33 -0.56 -7.36 -13.12
N VAL A 34 0.57 -7.65 -13.77
CA VAL A 34 1.72 -8.31 -13.12
C VAL A 34 2.28 -7.43 -12.00
N ALA A 35 2.38 -6.11 -12.23
CA ALA A 35 2.79 -5.17 -11.20
C ALA A 35 1.82 -5.16 -10.02
N THR A 36 0.50 -5.15 -10.23
CA THR A 36 -0.51 -5.25 -9.17
C THR A 36 -0.29 -6.50 -8.33
N ILE A 37 -0.24 -7.69 -8.95
CA ILE A 37 -0.03 -8.96 -8.22
C ILE A 37 1.30 -8.94 -7.44
N PHE A 38 2.36 -8.40 -8.05
CA PHE A 38 3.67 -8.27 -7.41
C PHE A 38 3.62 -7.33 -6.20
N PHE A 39 3.05 -6.13 -6.33
CA PHE A 39 2.97 -5.14 -5.26
C PHE A 39 2.04 -5.60 -4.13
N PHE A 40 0.90 -6.23 -4.44
CA PHE A 40 0.06 -6.87 -3.44
C PHE A 40 0.82 -7.93 -2.64
N GLY A 41 1.52 -8.84 -3.35
CA GLY A 41 2.33 -9.88 -2.73
C GLY A 41 3.46 -9.30 -1.87
N LEU A 42 4.12 -8.25 -2.35
CA LEU A 42 5.14 -7.51 -1.60
C LEU A 42 4.56 -6.86 -0.34
N GLY A 43 3.35 -6.31 -0.41
CA GLY A 43 2.64 -5.76 0.75
C GLY A 43 2.31 -6.83 1.79
N VAL A 44 1.79 -7.98 1.35
CA VAL A 44 1.55 -9.13 2.25
C VAL A 44 2.86 -9.60 2.91
N ALA A 45 3.93 -9.73 2.14
CA ALA A 45 5.24 -10.13 2.66
C ALA A 45 5.79 -9.10 3.66
N ALA A 46 5.66 -7.80 3.36
CA ALA A 46 6.07 -6.72 4.25
C ALA A 46 5.28 -6.73 5.57
N ALA A 47 3.97 -7.00 5.53
CA ALA A 47 3.16 -7.13 6.75
C ALA A 47 3.64 -8.27 7.64
N LEU A 48 3.90 -9.45 7.06
CA LEU A 48 4.38 -10.61 7.81
C LEU A 48 5.79 -10.39 8.36
N TYR A 49 6.67 -9.73 7.60
CA TYR A 49 8.01 -9.39 8.05
C TYR A 49 8.00 -8.35 9.17
N ALA A 50 7.07 -7.39 9.11
CA ALA A 50 6.97 -6.35 10.12
C ALA A 50 6.30 -6.86 11.41
N LEU A 51 5.41 -7.86 11.33
CA LEU A 51 4.64 -8.37 12.48
C LEU A 51 5.45 -8.60 13.78
N PRO A 52 6.65 -9.24 13.77
CA PRO A 52 7.45 -9.42 14.99
C PRO A 52 7.91 -8.08 15.60
N LEU A 53 8.18 -7.08 14.75
CA LEU A 53 8.56 -5.74 15.18
C LEU A 53 7.38 -5.04 15.85
N TYR A 54 6.17 -5.13 15.28
CA TYR A 54 4.95 -4.61 15.93
C TYR A 54 4.73 -5.24 17.30
N ILE A 55 4.84 -6.58 17.40
CA ILE A 55 4.65 -7.29 18.67
C ILE A 55 5.72 -6.86 19.69
N ARG A 56 6.98 -6.71 19.26
CA ARG A 56 8.07 -6.24 20.13
C ARG A 56 7.82 -4.82 20.64
N VAL A 57 7.36 -3.92 19.76
CA VAL A 57 7.03 -2.53 20.13
C VAL A 57 5.85 -2.52 21.10
N LEU A 58 4.79 -3.28 20.84
CA LEU A 58 3.64 -3.37 21.73
C LEU A 58 4.04 -3.87 23.13
N ASN A 59 4.89 -4.90 23.19
CA ASN A 59 5.40 -5.44 24.45
C ASN A 59 6.33 -4.44 25.19
N SER A 60 7.00 -3.53 24.48
CA SER A 60 7.86 -2.52 25.12
C SER A 60 7.10 -1.49 25.94
N PHE A 61 5.78 -1.36 25.72
CA PHE A 61 4.89 -0.53 26.54
C PHE A 61 4.30 -1.26 27.74
N ALA A 62 4.47 -2.59 27.83
CA ALA A 62 4.01 -3.34 28.98
C ALA A 62 4.97 -3.12 30.18
N PRO A 63 4.46 -2.97 31.41
CA PRO A 63 5.29 -2.94 32.61
C PRO A 63 6.16 -4.21 32.68
N THR A 64 7.39 -4.09 33.19
CA THR A 64 8.40 -5.19 33.23
C THR A 64 7.93 -6.48 33.91
N ASN A 65 6.83 -6.43 34.65
CA ASN A 65 6.29 -7.52 35.46
C ASN A 65 4.96 -8.07 34.92
N VAL A 66 4.53 -7.63 33.72
CA VAL A 66 3.27 -8.05 33.08
C VAL A 66 3.58 -8.55 31.68
N THR A 67 3.43 -9.85 31.47
CA THR A 67 3.42 -10.43 30.11
C THR A 67 2.10 -10.11 29.44
N TYR A 68 2.14 -9.28 28.39
CA TYR A 68 0.98 -9.02 27.56
C TYR A 68 0.66 -10.28 26.74
N LEU A 69 -0.30 -11.07 27.23
CA LEU A 69 -0.88 -12.18 26.47
C LEU A 69 -2.01 -11.62 25.63
N ALA A 70 -1.71 -11.30 24.36
CA ALA A 70 -2.74 -10.91 23.41
C ALA A 70 -3.73 -12.07 23.24
N ASP A 71 -5.02 -11.77 23.36
CA ASP A 71 -6.09 -12.70 23.03
C ASP A 71 -5.90 -13.18 21.58
N VAL A 72 -6.03 -14.49 21.34
CA VAL A 72 -5.79 -15.10 20.01
C VAL A 72 -6.70 -14.49 18.94
N ALA A 73 -7.96 -14.18 19.28
CA ALA A 73 -8.88 -13.54 18.36
C ALA A 73 -8.44 -12.10 18.03
N GLN A 74 -7.94 -11.36 19.01
CA GLN A 74 -7.40 -10.01 18.78
C GLN A 74 -6.13 -10.05 17.94
N LEU A 75 -5.23 -10.99 18.20
CA LEU A 75 -4.00 -11.18 17.44
C LEU A 75 -4.30 -11.56 15.98
N VAL A 76 -5.20 -12.53 15.76
CA VAL A 76 -5.61 -12.92 14.40
C VAL A 76 -6.29 -11.76 13.67
N GLY A 77 -7.18 -11.02 14.36
CA GLY A 77 -7.82 -9.82 13.80
C GLY A 77 -6.80 -8.76 13.38
N PHE A 78 -5.82 -8.50 14.25
CA PHE A 78 -4.71 -7.57 13.98
C PHE A 78 -3.87 -8.00 12.77
N ILE A 79 -3.48 -9.27 12.70
CA ILE A 79 -2.71 -9.82 11.57
C ILE A 79 -3.50 -9.69 10.27
N LEU A 80 -4.80 -10.01 10.28
CA LEU A 80 -5.65 -9.87 9.10
C LEU A 80 -5.75 -8.41 8.62
N LEU A 81 -5.94 -7.47 9.56
CA LEU A 81 -5.98 -6.04 9.27
C LEU A 81 -4.66 -5.55 8.68
N MET A 82 -3.53 -5.96 9.25
CA MET A 82 -2.20 -5.64 8.73
C MET A 82 -1.99 -6.19 7.32
N VAL A 83 -2.27 -7.47 7.09
CA VAL A 83 -2.04 -8.11 5.79
C VAL A 83 -2.90 -7.47 4.69
N ILE A 84 -4.17 -7.20 4.98
CA ILE A 84 -5.07 -6.52 4.03
C ILE A 84 -4.63 -5.07 3.84
N GLY A 85 -4.34 -4.35 4.92
CA GLY A 85 -3.93 -2.94 4.89
C GLY A 85 -2.66 -2.73 4.06
N PHE A 86 -1.61 -3.50 4.34
CA PHE A 86 -0.36 -3.42 3.58
C PHE A 86 -0.56 -3.86 2.13
N GLY A 87 -1.29 -4.95 1.88
CA GLY A 87 -1.58 -5.41 0.52
C GLY A 87 -2.26 -4.33 -0.32
N VAL A 88 -3.26 -3.64 0.24
CA VAL A 88 -3.98 -2.56 -0.45
C VAL A 88 -3.12 -1.32 -0.63
N VAL A 89 -2.39 -0.89 0.41
CA VAL A 89 -1.64 0.37 0.32
C VAL A 89 -0.40 0.24 -0.55
N PHE A 90 0.17 -0.96 -0.66
CA PHE A 90 1.26 -1.23 -1.60
C PHE A 90 0.82 -1.15 -3.07
N GLU A 91 -0.49 -1.09 -3.37
CA GLU A 91 -1.00 -0.84 -4.73
C GLU A 91 -0.93 0.62 -5.16
N LEU A 92 -0.61 1.54 -4.24
CA LEU A 92 -0.46 2.98 -4.54
C LEU A 92 0.36 3.27 -5.80
N PRO A 93 1.53 2.62 -6.03
CA PRO A 93 2.32 2.88 -7.22
C PRO A 93 1.55 2.62 -8.52
N VAL A 94 0.88 1.46 -8.57
CA VAL A 94 0.14 1.00 -9.75
C VAL A 94 -1.08 1.90 -9.97
N VAL A 95 -1.82 2.19 -8.90
CA VAL A 95 -2.99 3.08 -8.96
C VAL A 95 -2.60 4.46 -9.50
N LEU A 96 -1.53 5.08 -8.98
CA LEU A 96 -1.09 6.40 -9.45
C LEU A 96 -0.66 6.38 -10.92
N VAL A 97 0.08 5.35 -11.35
CA VAL A 97 0.47 5.19 -12.76
C VAL A 97 -0.77 5.05 -13.64
N VAL A 98 -1.73 4.20 -13.27
CA VAL A 98 -2.99 4.01 -14.02
C VAL A 98 -3.82 5.29 -14.10
N LEU A 99 -3.97 6.01 -13.00
CA LEU A 99 -4.68 7.30 -12.99
C LEU A 99 -3.99 8.33 -13.89
N GLY A 100 -2.66 8.32 -13.93
CA GLY A 100 -1.90 9.13 -14.87
C GLY A 100 -2.11 8.67 -16.31
N LEU A 101 -2.18 7.36 -16.56
CA LEU A 101 -2.43 6.83 -17.90
C LEU A 101 -3.81 7.23 -18.43
N LEU A 102 -4.82 7.24 -17.57
CA LEU A 102 -6.17 7.71 -17.87
C LEU A 102 -6.27 9.24 -18.00
N GLY A 103 -5.19 9.99 -17.73
CA GLY A 103 -5.17 11.45 -17.77
C GLY A 103 -5.89 12.14 -16.62
N ILE A 104 -6.29 11.38 -15.58
CA ILE A 104 -6.97 11.89 -14.38
C ILE A 104 -5.97 12.66 -13.50
N VAL A 105 -4.74 12.15 -13.41
CA VAL A 105 -3.66 12.73 -12.59
C VAL A 105 -2.49 13.12 -13.49
N ARG A 106 -1.86 14.25 -13.20
CA ARG A 106 -0.64 14.72 -13.89
C ARG A 106 0.52 14.76 -12.91
N SER A 107 1.74 14.45 -13.33
CA SER A 107 2.92 14.50 -12.45
C SER A 107 3.10 15.89 -11.83
N ARG A 108 2.86 16.95 -12.62
CA ARG A 108 2.89 18.34 -12.14
C ARG A 108 1.91 18.59 -10.99
N TRP A 109 0.72 17.98 -11.01
CA TRP A 109 -0.27 18.13 -9.95
C TRP A 109 0.14 17.36 -8.68
N LEU A 110 0.74 16.17 -8.83
CA LEU A 110 1.31 15.41 -7.71
C LEU A 110 2.39 16.20 -6.99
N TYR A 111 3.35 16.76 -7.74
CA TYR A 111 4.42 17.57 -7.16
C TYR A 111 3.92 18.89 -6.55
N LYS A 112 2.94 19.55 -7.19
CA LYS A 112 2.32 20.77 -6.64
C LYS A 112 1.63 20.51 -5.30
N ASN A 113 0.99 19.35 -5.15
CA ASN A 113 0.26 18.96 -3.94
C ASN A 113 1.04 17.99 -3.06
N ARG A 114 2.38 17.95 -3.16
CA ARG A 114 3.24 16.99 -2.43
C ARG A 114 2.97 16.96 -0.93
N ILE A 115 2.63 18.12 -0.34
CA ILE A 115 2.40 18.24 1.10
C ILE A 115 1.09 17.57 1.52
N TRP A 116 0.06 17.64 0.68
CA TRP A 116 -1.21 16.94 0.90
C TRP A 116 -1.04 15.44 0.77
N TRP A 117 -0.23 14.97 -0.19
CA TRP A 117 0.13 13.57 -0.32
C TRP A 117 0.95 13.07 0.86
N PHE A 118 1.93 13.84 1.32
CA PHE A 118 2.70 13.53 2.53
C PHE A 118 1.78 13.33 3.73
N VAL A 119 0.86 14.28 3.99
CA VAL A 119 -0.07 14.20 5.12
C VAL A 119 -1.06 13.04 4.94
N GLY A 120 -1.62 12.85 3.75
CA GLY A 120 -2.56 11.75 3.47
C GLY A 120 -1.94 10.37 3.68
N LEU A 121 -0.71 10.17 3.18
CA LEU A 121 0.04 8.93 3.38
C LEU A 121 0.43 8.71 4.84
N ALA A 122 0.78 9.77 5.57
CA ALA A 122 1.07 9.69 7.00
C ALA A 122 -0.17 9.29 7.81
N LEU A 123 -1.34 9.84 7.46
CA LEU A 123 -2.62 9.47 8.09
C LEU A 123 -3.00 8.01 7.80
N VAL A 124 -2.83 7.56 6.56
CA VAL A 124 -3.08 6.16 6.17
C VAL A 124 -2.13 5.22 6.91
N ALA A 125 -0.84 5.54 6.97
CA ALA A 125 0.12 4.76 7.73
C ALA A 125 -0.31 4.68 9.21
N ASN A 126 -0.59 5.81 9.84
CA ASN A 126 -1.02 5.85 11.24
C ASN A 126 -2.31 5.07 11.52
N PHE A 127 -3.28 5.09 10.59
CA PHE A 127 -4.53 4.34 10.73
C PHE A 127 -4.32 2.83 10.60
N LEU A 128 -3.42 2.39 9.72
CA LEU A 128 -3.15 0.98 9.44
C LEU A 128 -2.13 0.35 10.37
N THR A 129 -1.44 1.15 11.18
CA THR A 129 -0.55 0.69 12.23
C THR A 129 -1.19 0.96 13.59
N PRO A 130 -1.99 0.03 14.13
CA PRO A 130 -2.55 0.17 15.47
C PRO A 130 -1.40 0.27 16.48
N GLY A 131 -1.25 1.43 17.10
CA GLY A 131 -0.18 1.71 18.03
C GLY A 131 -0.32 3.12 18.61
N VAL A 132 0.21 3.31 19.82
CA VAL A 132 0.34 4.64 20.46
C VAL A 132 1.72 5.24 20.23
N ASP A 133 2.54 4.60 19.40
CA ASP A 133 3.95 4.93 19.23
C ASP A 133 4.25 5.58 17.88
N PRO A 134 5.19 6.55 17.82
CA PRO A 134 5.52 7.23 16.57
C PRO A 134 6.34 6.39 15.58
N LEU A 135 7.02 5.33 16.04
CA LEU A 135 7.99 4.59 15.23
C LEU A 135 7.30 3.69 14.21
N THR A 136 6.22 3.04 14.63
CA THR A 136 5.55 2.03 13.84
C THR A 136 4.85 2.61 12.59
N PRO A 137 4.11 3.73 12.67
CA PRO A 137 3.61 4.44 11.49
C PRO A 137 4.73 4.91 10.55
N LEU A 138 5.87 5.35 11.09
CA LEU A 138 6.99 5.82 10.27
C LEU A 138 7.61 4.71 9.41
N LEU A 139 7.72 3.50 9.97
CA LEU A 139 8.20 2.32 9.23
C LEU A 139 7.32 1.97 8.04
N MET A 140 6.01 2.23 8.13
CA MET A 140 5.08 2.09 7.02
C MET A 140 5.12 3.30 6.09
N PHE A 141 5.19 4.51 6.64
CA PHE A 141 5.16 5.75 5.87
C PHE A 141 6.33 5.88 4.89
N VAL A 142 7.56 5.57 5.32
CA VAL A 142 8.77 5.69 4.49
C VAL A 142 8.66 4.94 3.17
N PRO A 143 8.39 3.62 3.12
CA PRO A 143 8.24 2.91 1.85
C PRO A 143 7.09 3.44 1.00
N LEU A 144 5.98 3.87 1.61
CA LEU A 144 4.84 4.44 0.87
C LEU A 144 5.17 5.78 0.22
N TYR A 145 5.93 6.61 0.91
CA TYR A 145 6.36 7.88 0.35
C TYR A 145 7.36 7.68 -0.80
N ILE A 146 8.26 6.70 -0.68
CA ILE A 146 9.17 6.30 -1.78
C ILE A 146 8.35 5.82 -2.98
N PHE A 147 7.32 5.01 -2.74
CA PHE A 147 6.40 4.52 -3.77
C PHE A 147 5.66 5.66 -4.49
N PHE A 148 5.17 6.64 -3.74
CA PHE A 148 4.59 7.85 -4.29
C PHE A 148 5.57 8.62 -5.19
N GLU A 149 6.80 8.85 -4.72
CA GLU A 149 7.83 9.57 -5.50
C GLU A 149 8.23 8.81 -6.76
N MET A 150 8.39 7.48 -6.67
CA MET A 150 8.67 6.64 -7.85
C MET A 150 7.55 6.76 -8.88
N SER A 151 6.28 6.68 -8.47
CA SER A 151 5.16 6.84 -9.42
C SER A 151 5.05 8.24 -9.99
N ALA A 152 5.29 9.28 -9.20
CA ALA A 152 5.32 10.65 -9.69
C ALA A 152 6.44 10.87 -10.72
N LEU A 153 7.59 10.23 -10.53
CA LEU A 153 8.72 10.24 -11.46
C LEU A 153 8.41 9.48 -12.75
N ILE A 154 7.82 8.28 -12.66
CA ILE A 154 7.42 7.49 -13.83
C ILE A 154 6.44 8.28 -14.71
N LEU A 155 5.46 8.95 -14.10
CA LEU A 155 4.52 9.80 -14.84
C LEU A 155 5.23 10.98 -15.52
N LYS A 156 6.18 11.61 -14.84
CA LYS A 156 7.01 12.69 -15.40
C LYS A 156 7.77 12.23 -16.63
N LEU A 157 8.42 11.06 -16.56
CA LEU A 157 9.19 10.47 -17.66
C LEU A 157 8.28 10.06 -18.83
N SER A 158 7.05 9.64 -18.53
CA SER A 158 6.02 9.35 -19.54
C SER A 158 5.41 10.62 -20.16
N GLY A 159 5.85 11.82 -19.77
CA GLY A 159 5.35 13.09 -20.27
C GLY A 159 3.96 13.49 -19.75
N ARG A 160 3.51 12.90 -18.63
CA ARG A 160 2.18 13.08 -18.03
C ARG A 160 2.20 13.86 -16.72
#